data_AF-R7I0M3-F1
#
_entry.id   AF-R7I0M3-F1
#
_cell.length_a   1.000
_cell.length_b   1.000
_cell.length_c   1.000
_cell.angle_alpha   90.00
_cell.angle_beta   90.00
_cell.angle_gamma   90.00
#
_symmetry.space_group_name_H-M   'P 1'
#
loop_
_entity.id
_entity.type
_entity.pdbx_description
1 polymer ?
#
loop_
_entity_poly.entity_id
_entity_poly.type
_entity_poly.pdbx_seq_one_letter_code
_entity_poly.pdbx_strand_id
1 'polypeptide(L)'
;MAFHIAGSMAFKEAMQKAGAVLLEPIMKVEVTMPEEYMGDVIGDINSRRGRIEGMDDLGGGKIVRGFVPLAEMFGYSTDLRSRTQGRGNYSMFFEKYEPCPKSVQDKILSQKNA
;
A
#
# COMPACT_ATOMS: atom_id res chain seq x y z
N MET A 1 -16.55 0.91 36.47
CA MET A 1 -16.28 2.11 35.65
C MET A 1 -14.99 2.84 36.02
N ALA A 2 -14.68 3.08 37.30
CA ALA A 2 -13.47 3.83 37.71
C ALA A 2 -12.15 3.29 37.14
N PHE A 3 -11.92 1.97 37.17
CA PHE A 3 -10.70 1.35 36.61
C PHE A 3 -10.57 1.45 35.08
N HIS A 4 -11.68 1.49 34.35
CA HIS A 4 -11.66 1.72 32.90
C HIS A 4 -11.23 3.15 32.57
N ILE A 5 -11.71 4.13 33.35
CA ILE A 5 -11.32 5.54 33.17
C ILE A 5 -9.85 5.72 33.53
N ALA A 6 -9.40 5.15 34.65
CA ALA A 6 -8.00 5.18 35.06
C ALA A 6 -7.08 4.56 33.98
N GLY A 7 -7.46 3.40 33.42
CA GLY A 7 -6.72 2.77 32.33
C GLY A 7 -6.67 3.63 31.04
N SER A 8 -7.78 4.28 30.68
CA SER A 8 -7.83 5.19 29.53
C SER A 8 -6.91 6.40 29.70
N MET A 9 -6.88 6.99 30.90
CA MET A 9 -6.01 8.14 31.21
C MET A 9 -4.53 7.74 31.16
N ALA A 10 -4.17 6.61 31.78
CA ALA A 10 -2.81 6.09 31.76
C ALA A 10 -2.32 5.76 30.35
N PHE A 11 -3.17 5.16 29.51
CA PHE A 11 -2.83 4.86 28.12
C PHE A 11 -2.53 6.11 27.30
N LYS A 12 -3.36 7.15 27.43
CA LYS A 12 -3.17 8.42 26.70
C LYS A 12 -1.84 9.08 27.06
N GLU A 13 -1.50 9.12 28.35
CA GLU A 13 -0.24 9.71 28.81
C GLU A 13 0.97 8.90 28.34
N ALA A 14 0.91 7.57 28.42
CA ALA A 14 1.98 6.69 27.96
C ALA A 14 2.17 6.78 26.43
N MET A 15 1.09 6.82 25.66
CA MET A 15 1.12 6.91 24.19
C MET A 15 1.85 8.18 23.71
N GLN A 16 1.60 9.32 24.36
CA GLN A 16 2.27 10.58 24.00
C GLN A 16 3.77 10.54 24.27
N LYS A 17 4.19 9.88 25.35
CA LYS A 17 5.61 9.75 25.73
C LYS A 17 6.36 8.68 24.92
N ALA A 18 5.64 7.70 24.38
CA ALA A 18 6.22 6.54 23.68
C ALA A 18 6.59 6.79 22.21
N GLY A 19 6.30 7.97 21.65
CA GLY A 19 6.61 8.30 20.26
C GLY A 19 5.76 7.50 19.25
N ALA A 20 4.44 7.52 19.41
CA ALA A 20 3.52 6.81 18.54
C ALA A 20 3.73 7.16 17.05
N VAL A 21 3.73 6.14 16.19
CA VAL A 21 3.88 6.29 14.73
C VAL A 21 2.61 5.84 14.01
N LEU A 22 2.30 6.49 12.89
CA LEU A 22 1.19 6.08 12.04
C LEU A 22 1.60 4.88 11.19
N LEU A 23 0.77 3.85 11.18
CA LEU A 23 0.96 2.65 10.37
C LEU A 23 0.04 2.69 9.16
N GLU A 24 0.54 2.26 7.99
CA GLU A 24 -0.26 2.06 6.78
C GLU A 24 -0.30 0.57 6.39
N PRO A 25 -1.43 0.07 5.85
CA PRO A 25 -1.55 -1.32 5.40
C PRO A 25 -0.84 -1.50 4.05
N ILE A 26 0.02 -2.50 3.99
CA ILE A 26 0.74 -2.91 2.79
C ILE A 26 0.06 -4.13 2.18
N MET A 27 -0.22 -4.03 0.88
CA MET A 27 -0.85 -5.06 0.09
C MET A 27 0.21 -5.81 -0.70
N LYS A 28 0.18 -7.14 -0.66
CA LYS A 28 0.86 -7.99 -1.62
C LYS A 28 0.05 -7.99 -2.91
N VAL A 29 0.64 -7.51 -4.00
CA VAL A 29 0.01 -7.36 -5.31
C VAL A 29 0.65 -8.35 -6.28
N GLU A 30 -0.19 -9.08 -7.01
CA GLU A 30 0.23 -9.92 -8.13
C GLU A 30 -0.44 -9.41 -9.40
N VAL A 31 0.36 -9.07 -10.42
CA VAL A 31 -0.12 -8.51 -11.68
C VAL A 31 0.29 -9.43 -12.81
N THR A 32 -0.68 -9.92 -13.56
CA THR A 32 -0.45 -10.76 -14.75
C THR A 32 -0.72 -9.95 -16.00
N MET A 33 0.20 -9.98 -16.96
CA MET A 33 0.11 -9.22 -18.20
C MET A 33 0.99 -9.82 -19.30
N PRO A 34 0.75 -9.50 -20.58
CA PRO A 34 1.71 -9.77 -21.65
C PRO A 34 3.05 -9.01 -21.45
N GLU A 35 4.16 -9.60 -21.92
CA GLU A 35 5.52 -9.04 -21.75
C GLU A 35 5.69 -7.65 -22.38
N GLU A 36 4.96 -7.36 -23.46
CA GLU A 36 4.99 -6.07 -24.16
C GLU A 36 4.59 -4.87 -23.28
N TYR A 37 3.80 -5.09 -22.21
CA TYR A 37 3.35 -4.03 -21.29
C TYR A 37 4.09 -4.03 -19.95
N MET A 38 5.07 -4.92 -19.79
CA MET A 38 5.77 -5.11 -18.52
C MET A 38 6.41 -3.81 -18.01
N GLY A 39 7.04 -3.03 -18.90
CA GLY A 39 7.68 -1.77 -18.55
C GLY A 39 6.70 -0.74 -17.97
N ASP A 40 5.53 -0.59 -18.59
CA ASP A 40 4.52 0.38 -18.16
C ASP A 40 3.92 0.04 -16.81
N VAL A 41 3.74 -1.26 -16.50
CA VAL A 41 3.21 -1.72 -15.22
C VAL A 41 4.25 -1.62 -14.12
N ILE A 42 5.52 -1.94 -14.39
CA ILE A 42 6.63 -1.70 -13.45
C ILE A 42 6.70 -0.21 -13.10
N GLY A 43 6.59 0.66 -14.10
CA GLY A 43 6.57 2.11 -13.90
C GLY A 43 5.41 2.56 -13.00
N ASP A 44 4.21 2.01 -13.22
CA ASP A 44 3.05 2.32 -12.39
C ASP A 44 3.23 1.89 -10.93
N ILE A 45 3.67 0.65 -10.69
CA ILE A 45 3.90 0.12 -9.33
C ILE A 45 4.93 0.97 -8.59
N ASN A 46 6.04 1.33 -9.24
CA ASN A 46 7.06 2.19 -8.62
C ASN A 46 6.52 3.60 -8.32
N SER A 47 5.70 4.17 -9.20
CA SER A 47 5.09 5.48 -8.97
C SER A 47 4.16 5.50 -7.75
N ARG A 48 3.57 4.35 -7.41
CA ARG A 48 2.69 4.12 -6.26
C ARG A 48 3.43 3.74 -4.98
N ARG A 49 4.71 4.09 -4.86
CA ARG A 49 5.58 3.67 -3.73
C ARG A 49 5.65 2.15 -3.56
N GLY A 50 5.39 1.41 -4.63
CA GLY A 50 5.44 -0.05 -4.63
C GLY A 50 6.87 -0.56 -4.71
N ARG A 51 7.11 -1.72 -4.12
CA ARG A 51 8.36 -2.46 -4.23
C ARG A 51 8.11 -3.78 -4.91
N ILE A 52 8.82 -4.03 -6.00
CA ILE A 52 8.79 -5.32 -6.69
C ILE A 52 9.63 -6.32 -5.91
N GLU A 53 9.06 -7.51 -5.68
CA GLU A 53 9.74 -8.63 -5.04
C GLU A 53 10.37 -9.55 -6.09
N GLY A 54 9.65 -9.82 -7.18
CA GLY A 54 10.09 -10.72 -8.23
C GLY A 54 9.17 -10.75 -9.44
N MET A 55 9.63 -11.43 -10.48
CA MET A 55 8.89 -11.65 -11.71
C MET A 55 9.00 -13.10 -12.12
N ASP A 56 7.87 -13.69 -12.46
CA ASP A 56 7.77 -15.07 -12.94
C ASP A 56 7.22 -15.09 -14.37
N ASP A 57 7.72 -16.04 -15.17
CA ASP A 57 7.22 -16.28 -16.52
C ASP A 57 5.99 -17.17 -16.49
N LEU A 58 4.90 -16.72 -17.14
CA LEU A 58 3.73 -17.53 -17.41
C LEU A 58 3.75 -17.84 -18.91
N GLY A 59 3.43 -19.06 -19.35
CA GLY A 59 3.41 -19.38 -20.79
C GLY A 59 2.45 -18.45 -21.56
N GLY A 60 2.98 -17.41 -22.21
CA GLY A 60 2.20 -16.35 -22.88
C GLY A 60 2.07 -15.01 -22.13
N GLY A 61 2.72 -14.83 -20.98
CA GLY A 61 2.71 -13.58 -20.19
C GLY A 61 3.76 -13.54 -19.07
N LYS A 62 3.72 -12.49 -18.27
CA LYS A 62 4.57 -12.27 -17.09
C LYS A 62 3.70 -12.04 -15.88
N ILE A 63 4.15 -12.53 -14.73
CA ILE A 63 3.56 -12.21 -13.43
C ILE A 63 4.56 -11.36 -12.67
N VAL A 64 4.14 -10.18 -12.23
CA VAL A 64 4.93 -9.29 -11.35
C VAL A 64 4.34 -9.38 -9.95
N ARG A 65 5.20 -9.69 -8.97
CA ARG A 65 4.84 -9.69 -7.55
C ARG A 65 5.51 -8.52 -6.84
N GLY A 66 4.78 -7.88 -5.94
CA GLY A 66 5.32 -6.81 -5.14
C GLY A 66 4.43 -6.39 -3.98
N PHE A 67 4.89 -5.37 -3.27
CA PHE A 67 4.21 -4.78 -2.14
C PHE A 67 3.87 -3.33 -2.46
N VAL A 68 2.61 -2.94 -2.26
CA VAL A 68 2.15 -1.57 -2.52
C VAL A 68 1.28 -1.11 -1.34
N PRO A 69 1.45 0.12 -0.85
CA PRO A 69 0.54 0.68 0.16
C PRO A 69 -0.89 0.76 -0.37
N LEU A 70 -1.87 0.31 0.41
CA LEU A 70 -3.28 0.32 -0.01
C LEU A 70 -3.78 1.72 -0.40
N ALA A 71 -3.27 2.77 0.26
CA ALA A 71 -3.59 4.16 -0.03
C ALA A 71 -3.26 4.58 -1.47
N GLU A 72 -2.31 3.91 -2.11
CA GLU A 72 -1.88 4.20 -3.48
C GLU A 72 -2.58 3.30 -4.52
N MET A 73 -3.39 2.31 -4.09
CA MET A 73 -4.04 1.35 -4.98
C MET A 73 -5.44 1.80 -5.47
N PHE A 74 -5.93 2.95 -5.01
CA PHE A 74 -7.18 3.52 -5.51
C PHE A 74 -7.06 3.83 -7.01
N GLY A 75 -8.02 3.36 -7.80
CA GLY A 75 -8.04 3.53 -9.25
C GLY A 75 -7.13 2.57 -10.04
N TYR A 76 -6.36 1.71 -9.36
CA TYR A 76 -5.37 0.84 -10.01
C TYR A 76 -5.96 -0.06 -11.10
N SER A 77 -7.18 -0.57 -10.92
CA SER A 77 -7.87 -1.40 -11.92
C SER A 77 -8.08 -0.67 -13.25
N THR A 78 -8.45 0.61 -13.20
CA THR A 78 -8.68 1.46 -14.38
C THR A 78 -7.35 1.76 -15.08
N ASP A 79 -6.33 2.14 -14.30
CA ASP A 79 -5.02 2.49 -14.83
C ASP A 79 -4.31 1.27 -15.46
N LEU A 80 -4.40 0.10 -14.81
CA LEU A 80 -3.87 -1.15 -15.34
C LEU A 80 -4.55 -1.53 -16.65
N ARG A 81 -5.89 -1.41 -16.73
CA ARG A 81 -6.64 -1.68 -17.96
C ARG A 81 -6.20 -0.74 -19.09
N SER A 82 -5.99 0.54 -18.81
CA SER A 82 -5.54 1.51 -19.81
C SER A 82 -4.14 1.19 -20.35
N ARG A 83 -3.19 0.90 -19.45
CA ARG A 83 -1.79 0.59 -19.81
C ARG A 83 -1.62 -0.73 -20.57
N THR A 84 -2.45 -1.73 -20.24
CA THR A 84 -2.35 -3.08 -20.83
C THR A 84 -3.37 -3.33 -21.95
N GLN A 85 -4.06 -2.29 -22.41
CA GLN A 85 -5.17 -2.39 -23.38
C GLN A 85 -6.23 -3.44 -22.96
N GLY A 86 -6.45 -3.57 -21.65
CA GLY A 86 -7.39 -4.52 -21.04
C GLY A 86 -6.91 -5.97 -20.95
N ARG A 87 -5.63 -6.25 -21.25
CA ARG A 87 -5.06 -7.60 -21.20
C ARG A 87 -4.36 -7.93 -19.86
N GLY A 88 -4.27 -6.96 -18.96
CA GLY A 88 -3.72 -7.12 -17.61
C GLY A 88 -4.79 -7.49 -16.58
N ASN A 89 -4.41 -8.31 -15.61
CA ASN A 89 -5.21 -8.63 -14.43
C ASN A 89 -4.35 -8.45 -13.17
N TYR A 90 -4.97 -8.11 -12.04
CA TYR A 90 -4.27 -8.05 -10.77
C TYR A 90 -5.09 -8.67 -9.64
N SER A 91 -4.38 -9.16 -8.63
CA SER A 91 -4.94 -9.52 -7.34
C SER A 91 -4.14 -8.83 -6.25
N MET A 92 -4.79 -8.53 -5.12
CA MET A 92 -4.11 -7.95 -3.96
C MET A 92 -4.63 -8.55 -2.66
N PHE A 93 -3.71 -8.82 -1.74
CA PHE A 93 -3.99 -9.39 -0.42
C PHE A 93 -3.29 -8.56 0.65
N PHE A 94 -3.92 -8.40 1.82
CA PHE A 94 -3.26 -7.74 2.94
C PHE A 94 -2.08 -8.59 3.41
N GLU A 95 -0.91 -7.97 3.56
CA GLU A 95 0.28 -8.63 4.08
C GLU A 95 0.53 -8.21 5.54
N LYS A 96 0.71 -6.90 5.77
CA LYS A 96 1.12 -6.36 7.07
C LYS A 96 0.91 -4.86 7.17
N TYR A 97 1.08 -4.33 8.37
CA TYR A 97 1.20 -2.88 8.61
C TYR A 97 2.67 -2.47 8.64
N GLU A 98 2.99 -1.35 8.01
CA GLU A 98 4.33 -0.73 8.06
C GLU A 98 4.24 0.74 8.49
N PRO A 99 5.30 1.29 9.13
CA PRO A 99 5.37 2.71 9.44
C PRO A 99 5.26 3.56 8.19
N CYS A 100 4.30 4.48 8.19
CA CYS A 100 4.09 5.38 7.07
C CYS A 100 5.25 6.39 6.96
N PRO A 101 5.70 6.77 5.76
CA PRO A 101 6.72 7.81 5.60
C PRO A 101 6.31 9.14 6.24
N LYS A 102 7.26 9.87 6.84
CA LYS A 102 6.99 11.15 7.53
C LYS A 102 6.19 12.14 6.68
N SER A 103 6.50 12.25 5.39
CA SER A 103 5.79 13.14 4.45
C SER A 103 4.29 12.84 4.34
N VAL A 104 3.90 11.56 4.40
CA VAL A 104 2.51 11.12 4.35
C VAL A 104 1.86 11.27 5.73
N GLN A 105 2.60 10.98 6.81
CA GLN A 105 2.11 11.19 8.18
C GLN A 105 1.72 12.66 8.42
N ASP A 106 2.60 13.60 8.07
CA ASP A 106 2.38 15.03 8.26
C ASP A 106 1.15 15.53 7.47
N LYS A 107 0.94 15.00 6.27
CA LYS A 107 -0.22 15.32 5.42
C LYS A 107 -1.54 14.81 6.02
N ILE A 108 -1.54 13.61 6.60
CA ILE A 108 -2.73 13.04 7.24
C ILE A 108 -3.05 13.79 8.53
N LEU A 109 -2.02 14.11 9.33
CA LEU A 109 -2.18 14.85 10.58
C LEU A 109 -2.70 16.28 10.35
N SER A 110 -2.25 16.95 9.28
CA SER A 110 -2.75 18.29 8.94
C SER A 110 -4.21 18.29 8.48
N GLN A 111 -4.63 17.28 7.70
CA GLN A 111 -6.04 17.14 7.28
C GLN A 111 -7.00 16.84 8.41
N LYS A 112 -6.54 16.15 9.47
CA LYS A 112 -7.39 15.75 10.60
C LYS A 112 -7.64 16.88 11.62
N ASN A 113 -6.86 17.96 11.54
CA ASN A 113 -6.94 19.12 12.44
C ASN A 113 -7.69 20.32 11.81
N ALA A 114 -8.32 20.13 10.64
CA ALA A 114 -9.24 21.08 10.00
C ALA A 114 -10.69 20.64 10.24
#